data_AF-A9B946-F1
#
_entry.id   AF-A9B946-F1
#
_cell.length_a   1.000
_cell.length_b   1.000
_cell.length_c   1.000
_cell.angle_alpha   90.00
_cell.angle_beta   90.00
_cell.angle_gamma   90.00
#
_symmetry.space_group_name_H-M   'P 1'
#
loop_
_entity.id
_entity.type
_entity.pdbx_description
1 polymer ?
#
loop_
_entity_poly.entity_id
_entity_poly.type
_entity_poly.pdbx_seq_one_letter_code
_entity_poly.pdbx_strand_id
1 'polypeptide(L)'
;MRVALTPRDLAIFQTLAQVRFLTAAALEWLHFPDRRPVWEADMQARMRREPRPAYRIGRAVYRRLQLLVSAGYLGRLVRPAAVQAQLWGGRDPDLFMLTELGALALADQHDDDRVPISAFRVRERSSLITQHTAEIGEVYAALQVKIASMAGLAMEGWQGDHETARSYDQIMVVRQRDRQMERVSLPVVPDGTFVLVHPQGRLRVFVEVDRGTRRLDTWREKIEAYHAYAGSTELRARYQTDTFVLLTIAPTAVQRRRLMQTTASVIGGASSRYLFALREAVHPLRIGTEWQKIGGITRATTTTGLYGQVSEKITVTALEHVFLQ
;
A
#
# COMPACT_ATOMS: atom_id res chain seq x y z
N MET A 1 13.58 32.89 10.18
CA MET A 1 14.87 32.16 10.13
C MET A 1 14.93 31.42 8.80
N ARG A 2 15.89 31.70 7.91
CA ARG A 2 16.03 30.96 6.65
C ARG A 2 16.74 29.64 6.93
N VAL A 3 16.06 28.51 6.67
CA VAL A 3 16.66 27.18 6.75
C VAL A 3 17.31 26.88 5.41
N ALA A 4 18.62 26.61 5.42
CA ALA A 4 19.31 26.12 4.23
C ALA A 4 18.80 24.72 3.88
N LEU A 5 18.26 24.56 2.67
CA LEU A 5 17.81 23.29 2.13
C LEU A 5 19.01 22.47 1.65
N THR A 6 18.95 21.16 1.87
CA THR A 6 19.94 20.18 1.42
C THR A 6 19.33 19.32 0.31
N PRO A 7 20.15 18.60 -0.49
CA PRO A 7 19.63 17.65 -1.48
C PRO A 7 18.67 16.61 -0.87
N ARG A 8 18.89 16.21 0.39
CA ARG A 8 18.01 15.29 1.10
C ARG A 8 16.61 15.88 1.34
N ASP A 9 16.50 17.16 1.66
CA ASP A 9 15.19 17.78 1.90
C ASP A 9 14.38 17.88 0.62
N LEU A 10 15.05 18.19 -0.50
CA LEU A 10 14.41 18.18 -1.82
C LEU A 10 13.93 16.78 -2.21
N ALA A 11 14.72 15.74 -1.93
CA ALA A 11 14.30 14.35 -2.13
C ALA A 11 13.08 13.98 -1.25
N ILE A 12 13.03 14.46 -0.01
CA ILE A 12 11.85 14.34 0.86
C ILE A 12 10.64 15.03 0.22
N PHE A 13 10.81 16.25 -0.31
CA PHE A 13 9.73 16.99 -0.95
C PHE A 13 9.20 16.26 -2.18
N GLN A 14 10.09 15.77 -3.04
CA GLN A 14 9.74 14.99 -4.23
C GLN A 14 8.95 13.73 -3.86
N THR A 15 9.33 13.05 -2.79
CA THR A 15 8.60 11.86 -2.33
C THR A 15 7.24 12.24 -1.76
N LEU A 16 7.14 13.27 -0.92
CA LEU A 16 5.86 13.73 -0.37
C LEU A 16 4.92 14.26 -1.45
N ALA A 17 5.44 14.81 -2.53
CA ALA A 17 4.66 15.12 -3.72
C ALA A 17 4.02 13.88 -4.34
N GLN A 18 4.78 12.78 -4.42
CA GLN A 18 4.36 11.52 -5.01
C GLN A 18 3.42 10.69 -4.11
N VAL A 19 3.55 10.75 -2.78
CA VAL A 19 2.74 9.90 -1.86
C VAL A 19 1.88 10.66 -0.86
N ARG A 20 1.90 11.99 -0.90
CA ARG A 20 1.13 12.94 -0.07
C ARG A 20 1.51 12.99 1.40
N PHE A 21 1.49 11.85 2.07
CA PHE A 21 1.67 11.74 3.51
C PHE A 21 2.66 10.64 3.85
N LEU A 22 3.63 10.95 4.72
CA LEU A 22 4.51 9.97 5.31
C LEU A 22 4.67 10.21 6.82
N THR A 23 4.89 9.14 7.56
CA THR A 23 5.35 9.22 8.95
C THR A 23 6.83 9.58 9.00
N ALA A 24 7.32 10.04 10.15
CA ALA A 24 8.76 10.24 10.35
C ALA A 24 9.57 8.93 10.20
N ALA A 25 8.98 7.77 10.52
CA ALA A 25 9.62 6.47 10.32
C ALA A 25 9.82 6.18 8.82
N ALA A 26 8.77 6.34 8.02
CA ALA A 26 8.86 6.14 6.58
C ALA A 26 9.85 7.11 5.91
N LEU A 27 9.89 8.37 6.36
CA LEU A 27 10.89 9.35 5.91
C LEU A 27 12.32 8.95 6.31
N GLU A 28 12.52 8.41 7.51
CA GLU A 28 13.82 7.87 7.94
C GLU A 28 14.27 6.72 7.05
N TRP A 29 13.38 5.78 6.74
CA TRP A 29 13.70 4.64 5.87
C TRP A 29 14.15 5.08 4.48
N LEU A 30 13.46 6.05 3.88
CA LEU A 30 13.68 6.49 2.51
C LEU A 30 14.88 7.43 2.34
N HIS A 31 15.06 8.39 3.24
CA HIS A 31 15.94 9.55 2.99
C HIS A 31 17.14 9.64 3.91
N PHE A 32 17.30 8.71 4.86
CA PHE A 32 18.44 8.66 5.79
C PHE A 32 19.18 7.33 5.66
N PRO A 33 19.74 7.01 4.48
CA PRO A 33 20.42 5.73 4.23
C PRO A 33 21.63 5.53 5.14
N ASP A 34 22.29 6.62 5.55
CA ASP A 34 23.39 6.61 6.53
C ASP A 34 22.97 6.06 7.90
N ARG A 35 21.68 6.14 8.24
CA ARG A 35 21.14 5.59 9.49
C ARG A 35 20.68 4.15 9.38
N ARG A 36 20.61 3.59 8.16
CA ARG A 36 20.13 2.24 7.90
C ARG A 36 20.84 1.17 8.71
N PRO A 37 22.19 1.09 8.73
CA PRO A 37 22.88 0.08 9.52
C PRO A 37 22.51 0.14 11.01
N VAL A 38 22.30 1.35 11.55
CA VAL A 38 21.98 1.58 12.96
C VAL A 38 20.58 1.06 13.30
N TRP A 39 19.56 1.47 12.53
CA TRP A 39 18.19 1.04 12.83
C TRP A 39 17.94 -0.43 12.45
N GLU A 40 18.64 -0.99 11.45
CA GLU A 40 18.56 -2.41 11.13
C GLU A 40 19.12 -3.27 12.28
N ALA A 41 20.29 -2.91 12.81
CA ALA A 41 20.89 -3.61 13.93
C ALA A 41 20.02 -3.54 15.20
N ASP A 42 19.47 -2.35 15.53
CA ASP A 42 18.53 -2.21 16.67
C ASP A 42 17.28 -3.07 16.48
N MET A 43 16.66 -3.00 15.30
CA MET A 43 15.45 -3.79 15.00
C MET A 43 15.73 -5.29 15.08
N GLN A 44 16.81 -5.78 14.49
CA GLN A 44 17.19 -7.20 14.56
C GLN A 44 17.47 -7.65 15.99
N ALA A 45 18.19 -6.84 16.79
CA ALA A 45 18.47 -7.16 18.19
C ALA A 45 17.18 -7.24 19.02
N ARG A 46 16.21 -6.36 18.76
CA ARG A 46 14.92 -6.33 19.45
C ARG A 46 13.98 -7.43 18.99
N MET A 47 14.00 -7.79 17.71
CA MET A 47 13.24 -8.92 17.16
C MET A 47 13.58 -10.26 17.83
N ARG A 48 14.79 -10.39 18.42
CA ARG A 48 15.17 -11.56 19.24
C ARG A 48 14.45 -11.64 20.59
N ARG A 49 13.93 -10.53 21.09
CA ARG A 49 13.27 -10.42 22.41
C ARG A 49 11.76 -10.27 22.30
N GLU A 50 11.31 -9.58 21.27
CA GLU A 50 9.93 -9.24 21.00
C GLU A 50 9.65 -9.52 19.52
N PRO A 51 8.62 -10.31 19.15
CA PRO A 51 8.40 -10.66 17.75
C PRO A 51 8.16 -9.46 16.83
N ARG A 52 7.65 -8.34 17.38
CA ARG A 52 7.19 -7.17 16.62
C ARG A 52 7.52 -5.86 17.34
N PRO A 53 8.81 -5.52 17.47
CA PRO A 53 9.22 -4.34 18.21
C PRO A 53 8.80 -3.07 17.48
N ALA A 54 8.27 -2.09 18.22
CA ALA A 54 7.95 -0.77 17.67
C ALA A 54 9.22 -0.07 17.12
N TYR A 55 9.14 0.52 15.92
CA TYR A 55 10.27 1.24 15.32
C TYR A 55 10.63 2.50 16.12
N ARG A 56 11.92 2.79 16.27
CA ARG A 56 12.43 3.97 17.01
C ARG A 56 13.10 4.95 16.06
N ILE A 57 12.52 6.12 15.94
CA ILE A 57 13.00 7.16 15.03
C ILE A 57 14.21 7.88 15.61
N GLY A 58 15.18 8.18 14.76
CA GLY A 58 16.35 8.95 15.11
C GLY A 58 16.06 10.38 15.59
N ARG A 59 16.69 10.82 16.69
CA ARG A 59 16.58 12.22 17.18
C ARG A 59 17.00 13.24 16.12
N ALA A 60 18.01 12.93 15.30
CA ALA A 60 18.46 13.81 14.22
C ALA A 60 17.39 13.99 13.13
N VAL A 61 16.64 12.92 12.82
CA VAL A 61 15.52 12.95 11.86
C VAL A 61 14.43 13.88 12.38
N TYR A 62 13.98 13.67 13.63
CA TYR A 62 12.96 14.53 14.24
C TYR A 62 13.36 16.01 14.26
N ARG A 63 14.61 16.32 14.65
CA ARG A 63 15.10 17.71 14.64
C ARG A 63 15.07 18.31 13.24
N ARG A 64 15.46 17.57 12.20
CA ARG A 64 15.42 18.08 10.83
C ARG A 64 13.98 18.29 10.34
N LEU A 65 13.08 17.32 10.58
CA LEU A 65 11.68 17.46 10.20
C LEU A 65 10.99 18.62 10.92
N GLN A 66 11.25 18.80 12.22
CA GLN A 66 10.75 19.95 12.98
C GLN A 66 11.27 21.27 12.41
N LEU A 67 12.55 21.34 12.03
CA LEU A 67 13.12 22.53 11.41
C LEU A 67 12.43 22.88 10.07
N LEU A 68 12.17 21.88 9.23
CA LEU A 68 11.45 22.06 7.96
C LEU A 68 9.97 22.47 8.18
N VAL A 69 9.33 21.95 9.22
CA VAL A 69 7.97 22.36 9.62
C VAL A 69 7.95 23.79 10.12
N SER A 70 8.85 24.17 11.02
CA SER A 70 8.95 25.54 11.54
C SER A 70 9.32 26.57 10.47
N ALA A 71 10.02 26.14 9.42
CA ALA A 71 10.32 26.97 8.25
C ALA A 71 9.17 27.02 7.22
N GLY A 72 8.09 26.28 7.45
CA GLY A 72 6.90 26.28 6.60
C GLY A 72 7.01 25.41 5.35
N TYR A 73 8.11 24.67 5.13
CA TYR A 73 8.25 23.79 3.97
C TYR A 73 7.40 22.51 4.09
N LEU A 74 7.26 21.98 5.30
CA LEU A 74 6.44 20.80 5.61
C LEU A 74 5.26 21.16 6.52
N GLY A 75 4.12 20.52 6.28
CA GLY A 75 2.99 20.50 7.21
C GLY A 75 3.13 19.28 8.13
N ARG A 76 2.70 19.42 9.39
CA ARG A 76 2.61 18.31 10.35
C ARG A 76 1.16 18.14 10.78
N LEU A 77 0.57 16.99 10.45
CA LEU A 77 -0.75 16.61 10.92
C LEU A 77 -0.63 15.72 12.15
N VAL A 78 -1.06 16.26 13.29
CA VAL A 78 -1.16 15.51 14.54
C VAL A 78 -2.38 14.60 14.48
N ARG A 79 -2.17 13.29 14.61
CA ARG A 79 -3.27 12.32 14.62
C ARG A 79 -3.86 12.19 16.03
N PRO A 80 -5.20 12.27 16.20
CA PRO A 80 -5.83 12.13 17.51
C PRO A 80 -5.53 10.76 18.11
N ALA A 81 -5.08 10.72 19.37
CA ALA A 81 -4.79 9.48 20.08
C ALA A 81 -6.02 8.55 20.20
N ALA A 82 -7.23 9.10 20.13
CA ALA A 82 -8.49 8.41 20.39
C ALA A 82 -8.89 7.37 19.32
N VAL A 83 -8.32 7.38 18.10
CA VAL A 83 -8.77 6.49 17.02
C VAL A 83 -8.16 5.08 17.11
N GLN A 84 -7.09 4.89 17.90
CA GLN A 84 -6.42 3.57 18.05
C GLN A 84 -6.02 3.18 19.48
N ALA A 85 -6.25 4.06 20.46
CA ALA A 85 -5.95 3.79 21.88
C ALA A 85 -6.58 2.50 22.42
N GLN A 86 -7.61 1.96 21.78
CA GLN A 86 -8.30 0.73 22.22
C GLN A 86 -7.66 -0.59 21.78
N LEU A 87 -6.68 -0.60 20.86
CA LEU A 87 -6.18 -1.87 20.31
C LEU A 87 -4.66 -2.10 20.49
N TRP A 88 -3.82 -1.06 20.58
CA TRP A 88 -2.36 -1.24 20.50
C TRP A 88 -1.51 -0.32 21.40
N GLY A 89 -2.12 0.40 22.36
CA GLY A 89 -1.35 1.13 23.39
C GLY A 89 -0.28 2.07 22.84
N GLY A 90 -0.67 3.09 22.07
CA GLY A 90 0.27 4.07 21.54
C GLY A 90 -0.44 5.22 20.82
N ARG A 91 0.22 6.38 20.75
CA ARG A 91 -0.22 7.50 19.90
C ARG A 91 0.21 7.21 18.46
N ASP A 92 -0.72 7.36 17.52
CA ASP A 92 -0.42 7.32 16.09
C ASP A 92 0.71 8.30 15.74
N PRO A 93 1.75 7.90 14.99
CA PRO A 93 2.83 8.80 14.62
C PRO A 93 2.29 9.97 13.80
N ASP A 94 2.84 11.17 13.94
CA ASP A 94 2.37 12.30 13.14
C ASP A 94 2.67 12.11 11.65
N LEU A 95 1.85 12.71 10.81
CA LEU A 95 2.02 12.70 9.36
C LEU A 95 2.67 14.00 8.90
N PHE A 96 3.58 13.87 7.95
CA PHE A 96 4.24 14.97 7.27
C PHE A 96 3.71 15.06 5.84
N MET A 97 3.50 16.28 5.38
CA MET A 97 3.02 16.59 4.03
C MET A 97 3.78 17.77 3.45
N LEU A 98 3.87 17.82 2.12
CA LEU A 98 4.45 18.96 1.43
C LEU A 98 3.48 20.16 1.49
N THR A 99 3.99 21.33 1.83
CA THR A 99 3.22 22.59 1.75
C THR A 99 3.38 23.24 0.38
N GLU A 100 2.65 24.32 0.14
CA GLU A 100 2.86 25.18 -1.04
C GLU A 100 4.28 25.76 -1.07
N LEU A 101 4.83 26.20 0.06
CA LEU A 101 6.20 26.73 0.11
C LEU A 101 7.24 25.63 -0.18
N GLY A 102 7.03 24.41 0.34
CA GLY A 102 7.89 23.26 0.02
C GLY A 102 7.81 22.86 -1.45
N ALA A 103 6.62 22.93 -2.05
CA ALA A 103 6.42 22.68 -3.48
C ALA A 103 7.10 23.74 -4.36
N LEU A 104 7.02 25.02 -3.99
CA LEU A 104 7.73 26.11 -4.67
C LEU A 104 9.25 25.91 -4.59
N ALA A 105 9.76 25.54 -3.41
CA ALA A 105 11.18 25.26 -3.24
C ALA A 105 11.67 24.04 -4.04
N LEU A 106 10.80 23.03 -4.23
CA LEU A 106 11.08 21.89 -5.10
C LEU A 106 11.07 22.30 -6.57
N ALA A 107 10.09 23.11 -6.98
CA ALA A 107 9.98 23.61 -8.35
C ALA A 107 11.19 24.48 -8.74
N ASP A 108 11.68 25.35 -7.86
CA ASP A 108 12.87 26.20 -8.11
C ASP A 108 14.15 25.39 -8.43
N GLN A 109 14.20 24.11 -8.05
CA GLN A 109 15.36 23.23 -8.28
C GLN A 109 15.25 22.43 -9.59
N HIS A 110 14.04 22.28 -10.12
CA HIS A 110 13.81 21.68 -11.41
C HIS A 110 13.55 22.84 -12.36
N ASP A 111 14.45 23.09 -13.31
CA ASP A 111 14.29 24.10 -14.38
C ASP A 111 13.18 23.71 -15.38
N ASP A 112 12.11 23.10 -14.87
CA ASP A 112 11.05 22.42 -15.56
C ASP A 112 9.71 22.97 -15.05
N ASP A 113 9.13 23.90 -15.83
CA ASP A 113 7.81 24.52 -15.64
C ASP A 113 6.64 23.52 -15.55
N ARG A 114 6.92 22.22 -15.62
CA ARG A 114 5.93 21.15 -15.86
C ARG A 114 5.26 20.59 -14.64
N VAL A 115 5.66 20.93 -13.42
CA VAL A 115 4.94 20.43 -12.22
C VAL A 115 4.00 21.50 -11.69
N PRO A 116 2.70 21.48 -12.08
CA PRO A 116 1.77 22.51 -11.64
C PRO A 116 1.67 22.46 -10.12
N ILE A 117 1.89 23.60 -9.45
CA ILE A 117 1.86 23.72 -7.98
C ILE A 117 0.53 23.18 -7.39
N SER A 118 -0.56 23.30 -8.17
CA SER A 118 -1.88 22.76 -7.83
C SER A 118 -1.87 21.23 -7.65
N ALA A 119 -0.94 20.52 -8.27
CA ALA A 119 -0.72 19.09 -8.03
C ALA A 119 -0.31 18.82 -6.59
N PHE A 120 0.33 19.75 -5.87
CA PHE A 120 0.78 19.53 -4.50
C PHE A 120 -0.21 20.00 -3.43
N ARG A 121 -1.26 20.76 -3.81
CA ARG A 121 -2.29 21.18 -2.85
C ARG A 121 -3.09 19.98 -2.35
N VAL A 122 -2.78 19.57 -1.12
CA VAL A 122 -3.61 18.64 -0.36
C VAL A 122 -4.92 19.36 -0.02
N ARG A 123 -6.01 18.98 -0.70
CA ARG A 123 -7.35 19.42 -0.30
C ARG A 123 -7.66 18.86 1.07
N GLU A 124 -8.39 19.63 1.87
CA GLU A 124 -8.92 19.14 3.13
C GLU A 124 -9.77 17.89 2.85
N ARG A 125 -9.41 16.78 3.49
CA ARG A 125 -10.06 15.48 3.32
C ARG A 125 -10.46 14.98 4.70
N SER A 126 -11.45 14.08 4.74
CA SER A 126 -11.81 13.42 5.99
C SER A 126 -10.60 12.69 6.58
N SER A 127 -10.51 12.65 7.91
CA SER A 127 -9.41 11.97 8.63
C SER A 127 -9.24 10.52 8.20
N LEU A 128 -10.34 9.84 7.82
CA LEU A 128 -10.32 8.47 7.30
C LEU A 128 -9.59 8.36 5.95
N ILE A 129 -9.78 9.30 5.02
CA ILE A 129 -9.08 9.27 3.73
C ILE A 129 -7.60 9.57 3.96
N THR A 130 -7.28 10.58 4.77
CA THR A 130 -5.90 10.92 5.11
C THR A 130 -5.14 9.77 5.75
N GLN A 131 -5.79 9.04 6.67
CA GLN A 131 -5.22 7.86 7.30
C GLN A 131 -4.92 6.76 6.27
N HIS A 132 -5.85 6.49 5.36
CA HIS A 132 -5.67 5.46 4.33
C HIS A 132 -4.54 5.83 3.36
N THR A 133 -4.48 7.08 2.89
CA THR A 133 -3.37 7.56 2.04
C THR A 133 -2.03 7.47 2.77
N ALA A 134 -1.96 7.74 4.08
CA ALA A 134 -0.74 7.58 4.85
C ALA A 134 -0.30 6.11 4.97
N GLU A 135 -1.24 5.17 5.12
CA GLU A 135 -0.95 3.74 5.16
C GLU A 135 -0.43 3.24 3.80
N ILE A 136 -0.95 3.76 2.69
CA ILE A 136 -0.43 3.51 1.34
C ILE A 136 1.00 4.05 1.21
N GLY A 137 1.27 5.27 1.70
CA GLY A 137 2.61 5.86 1.71
C GLY A 137 3.63 5.05 2.53
N GLU A 138 3.21 4.47 3.65
CA GLU A 138 4.05 3.59 4.46
C GLU A 138 4.39 2.28 3.74
N VAL A 139 3.43 1.70 3.01
CA VAL A 139 3.66 0.53 2.14
C VAL A 139 4.64 0.87 1.01
N TYR A 140 4.45 2.01 0.34
CA TYR A 140 5.39 2.51 -0.65
C TYR A 140 6.81 2.60 -0.08
N ALA A 141 6.98 3.26 1.07
CA ALA A 141 8.29 3.45 1.68
C ALA A 141 8.97 2.13 2.02
N ALA A 142 8.21 1.18 2.61
CA ALA A 142 8.73 -0.13 2.94
C ALA A 142 9.14 -0.93 1.68
N LEU A 143 8.31 -0.92 0.63
CA LEU A 143 8.61 -1.59 -0.64
C LEU A 143 9.82 -0.96 -1.33
N GLN A 144 9.89 0.36 -1.46
CA GLN A 144 11.00 1.08 -2.10
C GLN A 144 12.33 0.72 -1.45
N VAL A 145 12.41 0.78 -0.12
CA VAL A 145 13.66 0.52 0.62
C VAL A 145 14.04 -0.95 0.59
N LYS A 146 13.06 -1.86 0.63
CA LYS A 146 13.30 -3.30 0.50
C LYS A 146 13.80 -3.64 -0.89
N ILE A 147 13.15 -3.15 -1.94
CA ILE A 147 13.51 -3.42 -3.34
C ILE A 147 14.90 -2.83 -3.64
N ALA A 148 15.15 -1.58 -3.23
CA ALA A 148 16.45 -0.93 -3.42
C ALA A 148 17.61 -1.62 -2.67
N SER A 149 17.33 -2.48 -1.69
CA SER A 149 18.36 -3.25 -1.00
C SER A 149 18.68 -4.58 -1.66
N MET A 150 18.03 -4.91 -2.78
CA MET A 150 18.18 -6.17 -3.48
C MET A 150 18.89 -5.92 -4.81
N ALA A 151 20.00 -6.64 -5.02
CA ALA A 151 20.81 -6.47 -6.21
C ALA A 151 19.98 -6.79 -7.48
N GLY A 152 20.04 -5.89 -8.46
CA GLY A 152 19.35 -6.05 -9.74
C GLY A 152 17.85 -5.74 -9.73
N LEU A 153 17.27 -5.35 -8.58
CA LEU A 153 15.87 -4.95 -8.51
C LEU A 153 15.69 -3.44 -8.48
N ALA A 154 14.61 -2.96 -9.10
CA ALA A 154 14.18 -1.58 -8.98
C ALA A 154 12.64 -1.46 -8.96
N MET A 155 12.14 -0.41 -8.32
CA MET A 155 10.73 -0.04 -8.38
C MET A 155 10.61 1.23 -9.22
N GLU A 156 9.81 1.17 -10.28
CA GLU A 156 9.60 2.27 -11.22
C GLU A 156 8.13 2.67 -11.32
N GLY A 157 7.90 3.97 -11.58
CA GLY A 157 6.59 4.49 -11.94
C GLY A 157 5.52 4.26 -10.88
N TRP A 158 5.84 4.48 -9.60
CA TRP A 158 4.85 4.43 -8.53
C TRP A 158 3.77 5.49 -8.74
N GLN A 159 2.51 5.05 -8.69
CA GLN A 159 1.31 5.88 -8.72
C GLN A 159 0.46 5.53 -7.50
N GLY A 160 0.16 6.52 -6.65
CA GLY A 160 -0.71 6.34 -5.49
C GLY A 160 -2.20 6.51 -5.80
N ASP A 161 -3.06 6.25 -4.81
CA ASP A 161 -4.52 6.39 -4.83
C ASP A 161 -5.03 7.68 -5.51
N HIS A 162 -4.38 8.80 -5.25
CA HIS A 162 -4.77 10.10 -5.76
C HIS A 162 -4.44 10.31 -7.25
N GLU A 163 -3.61 9.46 -7.85
CA GLU A 163 -3.35 9.38 -9.29
C GLU A 163 -4.25 8.33 -9.92
N THR A 164 -4.30 7.12 -9.35
CA THR A 164 -5.09 6.00 -9.88
C THR A 164 -6.60 6.30 -9.87
N ALA A 165 -7.09 7.10 -8.91
CA ALA A 165 -8.49 7.50 -8.88
C ALA A 165 -8.87 8.60 -9.90
N ARG A 166 -7.89 9.29 -10.53
CA ARG A 166 -8.16 10.34 -11.53
C ARG A 166 -8.47 9.80 -12.91
N SER A 167 -7.89 8.66 -13.24
CA SER A 167 -8.07 7.97 -14.52
C SER A 167 -8.00 6.48 -14.22
N TYR A 168 -9.08 5.77 -14.48
CA TYR A 168 -9.16 4.33 -14.27
C TYR A 168 -9.99 3.69 -15.38
N ASP A 169 -9.75 2.41 -15.59
CA ASP A 169 -10.51 1.64 -16.56
C ASP A 169 -11.75 1.05 -15.89
N GLN A 170 -12.79 0.82 -16.67
CA GLN A 170 -13.92 0.01 -16.27
C GLN A 170 -13.88 -1.31 -17.03
N ILE A 171 -14.21 -2.40 -16.36
CA ILE A 171 -14.21 -3.75 -16.94
C ILE A 171 -15.59 -4.38 -16.79
N MET A 172 -16.06 -5.00 -17.86
CA MET A 172 -17.32 -5.74 -17.85
C MET A 172 -17.11 -7.10 -17.18
N VAL A 173 -17.83 -7.33 -16.08
CA VAL A 173 -17.86 -8.60 -15.37
C VAL A 173 -19.23 -9.25 -15.56
N VAL A 174 -19.24 -10.55 -15.81
CA VAL A 174 -20.46 -11.36 -15.79
C VAL A 174 -20.50 -12.14 -14.48
N ARG A 175 -21.52 -11.93 -13.66
CA ARG A 175 -21.69 -12.61 -12.37
C ARG A 175 -23.09 -13.15 -12.20
N GLN A 176 -23.24 -14.20 -11.40
CA GLN A 176 -24.55 -14.76 -11.07
C GLN A 176 -25.09 -14.11 -9.80
N ARG A 177 -26.27 -13.52 -9.87
CA ARG A 177 -27.01 -12.93 -8.75
C ARG A 177 -28.47 -13.39 -8.80
N ASP A 178 -28.99 -13.91 -7.71
CA ASP A 178 -30.38 -14.40 -7.62
C ASP A 178 -30.78 -15.37 -8.76
N ARG A 179 -29.85 -16.26 -9.15
CA ARG A 179 -29.98 -17.21 -10.28
C ARG A 179 -30.08 -16.57 -11.67
N GLN A 180 -29.84 -15.28 -11.80
CA GLN A 180 -29.72 -14.58 -13.07
C GLN A 180 -28.27 -14.19 -13.35
N MET A 181 -27.89 -14.21 -14.62
CA MET A 181 -26.59 -13.69 -15.05
C MET A 181 -26.71 -12.18 -15.26
N GLU A 182 -25.93 -11.43 -14.48
CA GLU A 182 -25.86 -9.97 -14.55
C GLU A 182 -24.55 -9.57 -15.21
N ARG A 183 -24.60 -8.58 -16.12
CA ARG A 183 -23.42 -7.90 -16.65
C ARG A 183 -23.25 -6.57 -15.93
N VAL A 184 -22.13 -6.39 -15.24
CA VAL A 184 -21.85 -5.18 -14.45
C VAL A 184 -20.53 -4.58 -14.91
N SER A 185 -20.52 -3.26 -15.08
CA SER A 185 -19.29 -2.51 -15.29
C SER A 185 -18.67 -2.19 -13.93
N LEU A 186 -17.48 -2.73 -13.65
CA LEU A 186 -16.77 -2.52 -12.38
C LEU A 186 -15.49 -1.70 -12.61
N PRO A 187 -15.17 -0.75 -11.71
CA PRO A 187 -13.96 0.06 -11.84
C PRO A 187 -12.72 -0.70 -11.37
N VAL A 188 -11.60 -0.52 -12.07
CA VAL A 188 -10.28 -1.06 -11.68
C VAL A 188 -9.42 0.06 -11.11
N VAL A 189 -9.47 0.26 -9.80
CA VAL A 189 -8.76 1.35 -9.10
C VAL A 189 -7.89 0.77 -7.99
N PRO A 190 -6.60 0.53 -8.22
CA PRO A 190 -5.67 0.15 -7.16
C PRO A 190 -5.39 1.30 -6.21
N ASP A 191 -5.14 0.98 -4.95
CA ASP A 191 -4.69 1.96 -3.95
C ASP A 191 -3.25 2.45 -4.27
N GLY A 192 -2.47 1.62 -4.96
CA GLY A 192 -1.23 2.03 -5.60
C GLY A 192 -0.77 1.05 -6.69
N THR A 193 0.06 1.51 -7.63
CA THR A 193 0.67 0.64 -8.64
C THR A 193 2.09 1.06 -8.97
N PHE A 194 2.93 0.09 -9.34
CA PHE A 194 4.29 0.31 -9.84
C PHE A 194 4.72 -0.83 -10.77
N VAL A 195 5.91 -0.69 -11.37
CA VAL A 195 6.61 -1.77 -12.07
C VAL A 195 7.78 -2.24 -11.23
N LEU A 196 7.82 -3.53 -10.91
CA LEU A 196 9.01 -4.18 -10.39
C LEU A 196 9.90 -4.55 -11.59
N VAL A 197 11.11 -4.02 -11.60
CA VAL A 197 12.15 -4.35 -12.57
C VAL A 197 13.04 -5.41 -11.94
N HIS A 198 13.25 -6.49 -12.69
CA HIS A 198 14.06 -7.64 -12.33
C HIS A 198 15.00 -7.96 -13.51
N PRO A 199 16.18 -8.58 -13.32
CA PRO A 199 17.08 -8.87 -14.45
C PRO A 199 16.45 -9.76 -15.53
N GLN A 200 15.43 -10.55 -15.15
CA GLN A 200 14.68 -11.48 -16.00
C GLN A 200 13.41 -10.86 -16.60
N GLY A 201 13.04 -9.63 -16.25
CA GLY A 201 11.86 -8.98 -16.82
C GLY A 201 11.23 -7.90 -15.95
N ARG A 202 10.03 -7.48 -16.36
CA ARG A 202 9.26 -6.42 -15.69
C ARG A 202 7.93 -7.00 -15.25
N LEU A 203 7.50 -6.65 -14.05
CA LEU A 203 6.24 -7.11 -13.47
C LEU A 203 5.40 -5.92 -13.03
N ARG A 204 4.17 -5.83 -13.55
CA ARG A 204 3.19 -4.86 -13.05
C ARG A 204 2.67 -5.33 -11.68
N VAL A 205 2.67 -4.40 -10.72
CA VAL A 205 2.22 -4.66 -9.36
C VAL A 205 1.10 -3.68 -9.02
N PHE A 206 0.02 -4.21 -8.46
CA PHE A 206 -1.07 -3.46 -7.85
C PHE A 206 -1.03 -3.67 -6.34
N VAL A 207 -1.40 -2.63 -5.59
CA VAL A 207 -1.37 -2.59 -4.13
C VAL A 207 -2.76 -2.24 -3.61
N GLU A 208 -3.16 -2.96 -2.57
CA GLU A 208 -4.40 -2.78 -1.81
C GLU A 208 -4.09 -2.71 -0.33
N VAL A 209 -4.57 -1.68 0.35
CA VAL A 209 -4.40 -1.51 1.79
C VAL A 209 -5.76 -1.59 2.47
N ASP A 210 -6.12 -2.78 2.93
CA ASP A 210 -7.39 -2.96 3.63
C ASP A 210 -7.31 -2.40 5.06
N ARG A 211 -8.37 -1.68 5.44
CA ARG A 211 -8.55 -1.13 6.79
C ARG A 211 -9.50 -1.95 7.65
N GLY A 212 -10.11 -2.99 7.09
CA GLY A 212 -11.09 -3.84 7.78
C GLY A 212 -12.44 -3.17 8.00
N THR A 213 -12.66 -1.98 7.44
CA THR A 213 -13.92 -1.22 7.57
C THR A 213 -14.84 -1.38 6.36
N ARG A 214 -14.35 -1.91 5.24
CA ARG A 214 -15.14 -2.14 4.03
C ARG A 214 -15.94 -3.43 4.14
N ARG A 215 -17.13 -3.44 3.52
CA ARG A 215 -17.93 -4.66 3.37
C ARG A 215 -17.18 -5.65 2.48
N LEU A 216 -17.29 -6.94 2.78
CA LEU A 216 -16.68 -8.00 1.96
C LEU A 216 -17.22 -8.03 0.52
N ASP A 217 -18.45 -7.54 0.30
CA ASP A 217 -19.03 -7.40 -1.04
C ASP A 217 -18.22 -6.43 -1.90
N THR A 218 -17.78 -5.30 -1.35
CA THR A 218 -16.91 -4.34 -2.05
C THR A 218 -15.56 -4.96 -2.39
N TRP A 219 -15.01 -5.79 -1.50
CA TRP A 219 -13.78 -6.53 -1.80
C TRP A 219 -13.99 -7.58 -2.90
N ARG A 220 -15.11 -8.31 -2.87
CA ARG A 220 -15.49 -9.26 -3.91
C ARG A 220 -15.56 -8.58 -5.28
N GLU A 221 -16.27 -7.47 -5.38
CA GLU A 221 -16.37 -6.68 -6.63
C GLU A 221 -15.00 -6.23 -7.13
N LYS A 222 -14.12 -5.83 -6.20
CA LYS A 222 -12.74 -5.46 -6.56
C LYS A 222 -11.96 -6.64 -7.14
N ILE A 223 -12.07 -7.83 -6.55
CA ILE A 223 -11.42 -9.03 -7.07
C ILE A 223 -12.05 -9.48 -8.39
N GLU A 224 -13.38 -9.39 -8.54
CA GLU A 224 -14.08 -9.66 -9.79
C GLU A 224 -13.53 -8.77 -10.93
N ALA A 225 -13.40 -7.47 -10.67
CA ALA A 225 -12.82 -6.52 -11.61
C ALA A 225 -11.36 -6.89 -11.94
N TYR A 226 -10.50 -7.10 -10.94
CA TYR A 226 -9.10 -7.48 -11.17
C TYR A 226 -8.95 -8.79 -11.93
N HIS A 227 -9.78 -9.78 -11.61
CA HIS A 227 -9.74 -11.08 -12.26
C HIS A 227 -10.10 -10.98 -13.74
N ALA A 228 -11.15 -10.22 -14.08
CA ALA A 228 -11.54 -9.95 -15.46
C ALA A 228 -10.54 -9.03 -16.20
N TYR A 229 -9.89 -8.12 -15.47
CA TYR A 229 -8.93 -7.18 -16.05
C TYR A 229 -7.63 -7.86 -16.48
N ALA A 230 -7.24 -8.97 -15.84
CA ALA A 230 -6.07 -9.73 -16.25
C ALA A 230 -6.28 -10.40 -17.62
N GLY A 231 -5.36 -10.18 -18.56
CA GLY A 231 -5.48 -10.60 -19.96
C GLY A 231 -6.38 -9.71 -20.82
N SER A 232 -7.01 -8.68 -20.26
CA SER A 232 -7.90 -7.77 -20.99
C SER A 232 -7.15 -6.90 -22.00
N THR A 233 -7.90 -6.28 -22.92
CA THR A 233 -7.37 -5.26 -23.84
C THR A 233 -7.05 -3.95 -23.12
N GLU A 234 -7.80 -3.63 -22.08
CA GLU A 234 -7.72 -2.42 -21.27
C GLU A 234 -6.42 -2.40 -20.46
N LEU A 235 -6.08 -3.53 -19.79
CA LEU A 235 -4.80 -3.70 -19.10
C LEU A 235 -3.61 -3.53 -20.07
N ARG A 236 -3.70 -4.13 -21.27
CA ARG A 236 -2.66 -4.01 -22.30
C ARG A 236 -2.52 -2.59 -22.82
N ALA A 237 -3.63 -1.92 -23.09
CA ALA A 237 -3.64 -0.55 -23.57
C ALA A 237 -3.06 0.42 -22.54
N ARG A 238 -3.44 0.26 -21.26
CA ARG A 238 -3.05 1.18 -20.19
C ARG A 238 -1.64 0.94 -19.64
N TYR A 239 -1.29 -0.33 -19.40
CA TYR A 239 -0.08 -0.69 -18.66
C TYR A 239 0.94 -1.48 -19.50
N GLN A 240 0.65 -1.73 -20.78
CA GLN A 240 1.54 -2.44 -21.71
C GLN A 240 1.95 -3.83 -21.20
N THR A 241 1.01 -4.52 -20.54
CA THR A 241 1.20 -5.87 -20.00
C THR A 241 -0.13 -6.63 -20.09
N ASP A 242 -0.09 -7.95 -20.02
CA ASP A 242 -1.26 -8.83 -19.96
C ASP A 242 -1.53 -9.37 -18.54
N THR A 243 -0.62 -9.12 -17.60
CA THR A 243 -0.70 -9.69 -16.25
C THR A 243 -0.17 -8.73 -15.19
N PHE A 244 -0.52 -9.01 -13.94
CA PHE A 244 -0.03 -8.28 -12.78
C PHE A 244 -0.05 -9.18 -11.54
N VAL A 245 0.64 -8.74 -10.49
CA VAL A 245 0.50 -9.26 -9.13
C VAL A 245 -0.24 -8.24 -8.27
N LEU A 246 -1.22 -8.71 -7.49
CA LEU A 246 -1.95 -7.93 -6.50
C LEU A 246 -1.39 -8.19 -5.10
N LEU A 247 -0.81 -7.16 -4.50
CA LEU A 247 -0.33 -7.13 -3.13
C LEU A 247 -1.41 -6.57 -2.21
N THR A 248 -1.91 -7.37 -1.27
CA THR A 248 -2.95 -6.95 -0.32
C THR A 248 -2.39 -6.91 1.10
N ILE A 249 -2.46 -5.75 1.74
CA ILE A 249 -2.11 -5.55 3.14
C ILE A 249 -3.38 -5.59 3.98
N ALA A 250 -3.48 -6.58 4.88
CA ALA A 250 -4.62 -6.75 5.77
C ALA A 250 -4.29 -6.26 7.19
N PRO A 251 -5.26 -5.68 7.92
CA PRO A 251 -5.00 -5.12 9.25
C PRO A 251 -4.81 -6.21 10.31
N THR A 252 -5.42 -7.39 10.13
CA THR A 252 -5.37 -8.52 11.08
C THR A 252 -5.34 -9.86 10.35
N ALA A 253 -4.89 -10.92 11.02
CA ALA A 253 -4.89 -12.27 10.48
C ALA A 253 -6.30 -12.79 10.15
N VAL A 254 -7.30 -12.41 10.95
CA VAL A 254 -8.71 -12.75 10.71
C VAL A 254 -9.19 -12.09 9.42
N GLN A 255 -8.92 -10.79 9.26
CA GLN A 255 -9.31 -10.06 8.06
C GLN A 255 -8.56 -10.58 6.82
N ARG A 256 -7.25 -10.84 6.92
CA ARG A 256 -6.46 -11.46 5.85
C ARG A 256 -7.10 -12.76 5.36
N ARG A 257 -7.50 -13.64 6.29
CA ARG A 257 -8.17 -14.90 5.97
C ARG A 257 -9.49 -14.68 5.23
N ARG A 258 -10.31 -13.72 5.68
CA ARG A 258 -11.58 -13.36 5.01
C ARG A 258 -11.33 -12.86 3.59
N LEU A 259 -10.37 -11.95 3.40
CA LEU A 259 -9.99 -11.45 2.07
C LEU A 259 -9.49 -12.59 1.16
N MET A 260 -8.67 -13.51 1.67
CA MET A 260 -8.21 -14.68 0.93
C MET A 260 -9.38 -15.61 0.54
N GLN A 261 -10.32 -15.87 1.46
CA GLN A 261 -11.50 -16.70 1.18
C GLN A 261 -12.42 -16.07 0.13
N THR A 262 -12.67 -14.76 0.23
CA THR A 262 -13.45 -14.04 -0.79
C THR A 262 -12.73 -14.05 -2.14
N THR A 263 -11.41 -13.83 -2.15
CA THR A 263 -10.62 -13.87 -3.38
C THR A 263 -10.67 -15.26 -4.02
N ALA A 264 -10.44 -16.30 -3.22
CA ALA A 264 -10.56 -17.70 -3.62
C ALA A 264 -11.95 -18.06 -4.18
N SER A 265 -13.02 -17.49 -3.62
CA SER A 265 -14.38 -17.71 -4.12
C SER A 265 -14.63 -17.12 -5.50
N VAL A 266 -13.94 -16.03 -5.84
CA VAL A 266 -14.05 -15.38 -7.16
C VAL A 266 -13.20 -16.11 -8.19
N ILE A 267 -11.94 -16.42 -7.86
CA ILE A 267 -10.99 -16.99 -8.83
C ILE A 267 -11.12 -18.51 -8.99
N GLY A 268 -11.81 -19.18 -8.06
CA GLY A 268 -12.14 -20.60 -8.15
C GLY A 268 -10.98 -21.58 -7.91
N GLY A 269 -9.79 -21.14 -7.49
CA GLY A 269 -8.65 -22.04 -7.30
C GLY A 269 -7.42 -21.40 -6.64
N ALA A 270 -6.29 -22.12 -6.68
CA ALA A 270 -5.00 -21.62 -6.25
C ALA A 270 -4.50 -20.49 -7.16
N SER A 271 -3.71 -19.57 -6.63
CA SER A 271 -3.11 -18.50 -7.42
C SER A 271 -1.87 -17.91 -6.78
N SER A 272 -0.85 -17.67 -7.60
CA SER A 272 0.34 -16.89 -7.26
C SER A 272 0.20 -15.39 -7.52
N ARG A 273 -0.89 -14.95 -8.18
CA ARG A 273 -1.10 -13.53 -8.52
C ARG A 273 -1.63 -12.70 -7.37
N TYR A 274 -2.25 -13.33 -6.37
CA TYR A 274 -2.88 -12.64 -5.25
C TYR A 274 -2.10 -12.94 -3.98
N LEU A 275 -1.37 -11.94 -3.49
CA LEU A 275 -0.48 -12.05 -2.33
C LEU A 275 -1.03 -11.23 -1.18
N PHE A 276 -0.95 -11.79 0.02
CA PHE A 276 -1.52 -11.22 1.22
C PHE A 276 -0.47 -11.14 2.34
N ALA A 277 -0.27 -9.95 2.88
CA ALA A 277 0.56 -9.72 4.06
C ALA A 277 -0.25 -9.01 5.16
N LEU A 278 0.29 -9.00 6.38
CA LEU A 278 -0.29 -8.24 7.48
C LEU A 278 0.30 -6.84 7.53
N ARG A 279 -0.48 -5.87 8.01
CA ARG A 279 -0.02 -4.50 8.22
C ARG A 279 1.26 -4.43 9.02
N GLU A 280 1.40 -5.28 10.03
CA GLU A 280 2.61 -5.34 10.83
C GLU A 280 3.84 -5.80 10.06
N ALA A 281 3.70 -6.48 8.91
CA ALA A 281 4.81 -6.84 8.04
C ALA A 281 5.28 -5.64 7.18
N VAL A 282 4.56 -4.51 7.19
CA VAL A 282 4.94 -3.27 6.52
C VAL A 282 6.12 -2.65 7.27
N HIS A 283 7.31 -3.11 6.89
CA HIS A 283 8.61 -2.64 7.36
C HIS A 283 9.66 -3.10 6.33
N PRO A 284 10.71 -2.30 6.04
CA PRO A 284 11.71 -2.67 5.04
C PRO A 284 12.34 -4.06 5.24
N LEU A 285 12.49 -4.51 6.49
CA LEU A 285 13.05 -5.83 6.80
C LEU A 285 12.09 -7.02 6.61
N ARG A 286 10.77 -6.78 6.52
CA ARG A 286 9.75 -7.86 6.60
C ARG A 286 8.82 -7.91 5.38
N ILE A 287 8.59 -6.77 4.72
CA ILE A 287 7.61 -6.64 3.64
C ILE A 287 7.93 -7.52 2.42
N GLY A 288 9.14 -8.07 2.28
CA GLY A 288 9.47 -8.99 1.19
C GLY A 288 9.24 -10.48 1.49
N THR A 289 9.11 -10.86 2.77
CA THR A 289 9.22 -12.27 3.21
C THR A 289 7.96 -12.82 3.85
N GLU A 290 7.02 -11.98 4.28
CA GLU A 290 5.83 -12.40 5.02
C GLU A 290 4.56 -12.45 4.15
N TRP A 291 4.70 -12.79 2.86
CA TRP A 291 3.56 -12.92 1.95
C TRP A 291 2.95 -14.32 2.01
N GLN A 292 1.63 -14.37 1.87
CA GLN A 292 0.87 -15.59 1.68
C GLN A 292 0.14 -15.56 0.36
N LYS A 293 0.11 -16.70 -0.34
CA LYS A 293 -0.68 -16.92 -1.55
C LYS A 293 -1.79 -17.94 -1.29
N ILE A 294 -2.75 -18.00 -2.21
CA ILE A 294 -3.81 -19.03 -2.18
C ILE A 294 -3.20 -20.31 -2.76
N GLY A 295 -2.95 -21.31 -1.92
CA GLY A 295 -2.36 -22.59 -2.33
C GLY A 295 -3.36 -23.66 -2.76
N GLY A 296 -4.61 -23.54 -2.29
CA GLY A 296 -5.67 -24.48 -2.61
C GLY A 296 -6.98 -24.06 -1.95
N ILE A 297 -8.08 -24.62 -2.44
CA ILE A 297 -9.42 -24.38 -1.91
C ILE A 297 -10.11 -25.70 -1.61
N THR A 298 -10.85 -25.74 -0.50
CA THR A 298 -11.78 -26.83 -0.20
C THR A 298 -13.17 -26.25 -0.08
N ARG A 299 -14.12 -26.83 -0.82
CA ARG A 299 -15.53 -26.44 -0.83
C ARG A 299 -16.31 -27.48 -0.04
N ALA A 300 -17.06 -27.04 0.95
CA ALA A 300 -17.98 -27.88 1.70
C ALA A 300 -19.38 -27.29 1.59
N THR A 301 -20.32 -28.10 1.10
CA THR A 301 -21.72 -27.73 1.02
C THR A 301 -22.40 -28.10 2.33
N THR A 302 -23.01 -27.13 3.00
CA THR A 302 -23.79 -27.36 4.22
C THR A 302 -25.24 -26.98 3.96
N THR A 303 -26.13 -27.94 4.13
CA THR A 303 -27.57 -27.71 4.13
C THR A 303 -28.01 -27.37 5.53
N THR A 304 -28.55 -26.17 5.74
CA THR A 304 -28.98 -25.67 7.06
C THR A 304 -30.48 -25.34 7.05
N GLY A 305 -31.17 -25.73 8.12
CA GLY A 305 -32.57 -25.39 8.39
C GLY A 305 -33.61 -26.30 7.72
N LEU A 306 -34.86 -26.21 8.20
CA LEU A 306 -36.03 -26.96 7.71
C LEU A 306 -36.37 -26.67 6.24
N TYR A 307 -35.94 -25.53 5.71
CA TYR A 307 -36.16 -25.11 4.32
C TYR A 307 -35.01 -25.49 3.37
N GLY A 308 -34.00 -26.24 3.83
CA GLY A 308 -32.94 -26.75 2.98
C GLY A 308 -32.04 -25.67 2.35
N GLN A 309 -31.76 -24.58 3.08
CA GLN A 309 -30.84 -23.56 2.56
C GLN A 309 -29.44 -24.15 2.41
N VAL A 310 -29.01 -24.27 1.15
CA VAL A 310 -27.68 -24.73 0.78
C VAL A 310 -26.71 -23.56 0.88
N SER A 311 -25.73 -23.67 1.78
CA SER A 311 -24.61 -22.73 1.88
C SER A 311 -23.31 -23.42 1.47
N GLU A 312 -22.48 -22.72 0.70
CA GLU A 312 -21.13 -23.19 0.36
C GLU A 312 -20.14 -22.52 1.30
N LYS A 313 -19.40 -23.34 2.06
CA LYS A 313 -18.29 -22.89 2.89
C LYS A 313 -16.98 -23.13 2.16
N ILE A 314 -16.25 -22.05 1.90
CA ILE A 314 -14.93 -22.08 1.26
C ILE A 314 -13.84 -21.98 2.33
N THR A 315 -12.96 -22.97 2.35
CA THR A 315 -11.74 -22.97 3.17
C THR A 315 -10.53 -22.82 2.25
N VAL A 316 -9.60 -21.95 2.64
CA VAL A 316 -8.39 -21.67 1.86
C VAL A 316 -7.18 -22.22 2.59
N THR A 317 -6.34 -22.95 1.85
CA THR A 317 -4.99 -23.29 2.29
C THR A 317 -4.06 -22.14 1.90
N ALA A 318 -3.56 -21.41 2.89
CA ALA A 318 -2.57 -20.37 2.69
C ALA A 318 -1.17 -21.01 2.58
N LEU A 319 -0.41 -20.62 1.57
CA LEU A 319 0.99 -21.01 1.43
C LEU A 319 1.88 -19.79 1.57
N GLU A 320 3.03 -19.94 2.21
CA GLU A 320 4.05 -18.92 2.22
C GLU A 320 4.55 -18.64 0.80
N HIS A 321 4.88 -17.39 0.55
CA HIS A 321 5.41 -16.94 -0.72
C HIS A 321 6.46 -15.86 -0.47
N VAL A 322 7.54 -15.91 -1.24
CA VAL A 322 8.55 -14.86 -1.24
C VAL A 322 8.38 -14.10 -2.55
N PHE A 323 7.87 -12.87 -2.45
CA PHE A 323 7.50 -12.05 -3.62
C PHE A 323 8.74 -11.47 -4.34
N LEU A 324 9.83 -11.25 -3.61
CA LEU A 324 11.03 -10.57 -4.11
C LEU A 324 12.23 -11.51 -4.31
N GLN A 325 12.01 -12.82 -4.42
CA GLN A 325 13.05 -13.82 -4.75
C GLN A 325 12.84 -14.36 -6.15
#